data_AF-A0A261SV51-F1
#
_entry.id   AF-A0A261SV51-F1
#
_cell.length_a   1.000
_cell.length_b   1.000
_cell.length_c   1.000
_cell.angle_alpha   90.00
_cell.angle_beta   90.00
_cell.angle_gamma   90.00
#
_symmetry.space_group_name_H-M   'P 1'
#
loop_
_entity.id
_entity.type
_entity.pdbx_description
1 polymer ?
#
loop_
_entity_poly.entity_id
_entity_poly.type
_entity_poly.pdbx_seq_one_letter_code
_entity_poly.pdbx_strand_id
1 'polypeptide(L)' 'MHTEQELHTRIGEIVESIVLKKVSPDTPLISSGLVDSLAAVDITLAVEAEYGCSIPAPEIAEHMQSVRVLAGYVAAHAS' A
#
# COMPACT_ATOMS: atom_id res chain seq x y z
N MET A 1 -9.05 -17.17 0.83
CA MET A 1 -8.84 -16.52 2.14
C MET A 1 -7.40 -16.04 2.14
N HIS A 2 -7.15 -14.77 1.80
CA HIS A 2 -5.82 -14.20 1.95
C HIS A 2 -5.61 -13.87 3.43
N THR A 3 -4.50 -14.31 4.02
CA THR A 3 -4.17 -13.95 5.40
C THR A 3 -3.58 -12.53 5.46
N GLU A 4 -3.77 -11.80 6.56
CA GLU A 4 -3.18 -10.45 6.73
C GLU A 4 -1.67 -10.43 6.47
N GLN A 5 -0.96 -11.50 6.81
CA GLN A 5 0.47 -11.63 6.57
C GLN A 5 0.83 -11.74 5.08
N GLU A 6 -0.01 -12.40 4.28
CA GLU A 6 0.18 -12.46 2.83
C GLU A 6 -0.05 -11.08 2.20
N LEU A 7 -1.07 -10.35 2.65
CA LEU A 7 -1.33 -8.98 2.19
C LEU A 7 -0.19 -8.03 2.56
N HIS A 8 0.36 -8.11 3.77
CA HIS A 8 1.56 -7.33 4.14
C HIS A 8 2.72 -7.60 3.19
N THR A 9 2.93 -8.88 2.85
CA THR A 9 4.02 -9.27 1.95
C THR A 9 3.76 -8.75 0.53
N ARG A 10 2.57 -9.01 -0.02
CA ARG A 10 2.21 -8.61 -1.39
C ARG A 10 2.18 -7.12 -1.58
N ILE A 11 1.54 -6.39 -0.66
CA ILE A 11 1.53 -4.92 -0.74
C ILE A 11 2.95 -4.37 -0.54
N GLY A 12 3.74 -4.98 0.34
CA GLY A 12 5.17 -4.68 0.44
C GLY A 12 5.86 -4.79 -0.93
N GLU A 13 5.72 -5.93 -1.61
CA GLU A 13 6.29 -6.15 -2.94
C GLU A 13 5.80 -5.14 -3.99
N ILE A 14 4.50 -4.83 -4.02
CA ILE A 14 3.92 -3.84 -4.95
C ILE A 14 4.55 -2.46 -4.70
N VAL A 15 4.60 -2.04 -3.44
CA VAL A 15 5.19 -0.75 -3.06
C VAL A 15 6.68 -0.75 -3.41
N GLU A 16 7.45 -1.79 -3.07
CA GLU A 16 8.87 -1.93 -3.41
C GLU A 16 9.11 -1.85 -4.92
N SER A 17 8.23 -2.46 -5.72
CA SER A 17 8.33 -2.45 -7.18
C SER A 17 8.04 -1.07 -7.78
N ILE A 18 7.17 -0.27 -7.15
CA ILE A 18 6.82 1.08 -7.63
C ILE A 18 7.87 2.11 -7.17
N VAL A 19 8.26 2.07 -5.89
CA VAL A 19 9.28 2.99 -5.34
C VAL A 19 10.70 2.60 -5.72
N LEU A 20 10.88 1.42 -6.34
CA LEU A 20 12.18 0.84 -6.72
C LEU A 20 13.18 0.81 -5.55
N LYS A 21 12.66 0.66 -4.33
CA LYS A 21 13.40 0.72 -3.06
C LYS A 21 12.81 -0.26 -2.07
N LYS A 22 13.69 -0.77 -1.21
CA LYS A 22 13.30 -1.64 -0.10
C LYS A 22 12.50 -0.85 0.93
N VAL A 23 11.27 -1.27 1.20
CA VAL A 23 10.42 -0.70 2.25
C VAL A 23 10.12 -1.76 3.30
N SER A 24 10.34 -1.42 4.57
CA SER A 24 9.90 -2.29 5.66
C SER A 24 8.43 -2.01 5.98
N PRO A 25 7.69 -3.00 6.50
CA PRO A 25 6.27 -2.85 6.76
C PRO A 25 5.95 -1.79 7.82
N ASP A 26 6.91 -1.45 8.66
CA ASP A 26 6.84 -0.42 9.70
C ASP A 26 7.54 0.89 9.30
N THR A 27 8.05 1.00 8.06
CA THR A 27 8.68 2.23 7.57
C THR A 27 7.62 3.19 7.02
N PRO A 28 7.67 4.47 7.41
CA PRO A 28 6.73 5.44 6.89
C PRO A 28 7.02 5.83 5.45
N LEU A 29 6.15 5.44 4.53
CA LEU A 29 6.35 5.60 3.10
C LEU A 29 6.39 7.09 2.68
N ILE A 30 5.41 7.86 3.16
CA ILE A 30 5.31 9.30 2.89
C ILE A 30 6.39 10.07 3.63
N SER A 31 6.52 9.84 4.95
CA SER A 31 7.46 10.62 5.77
C SER A 31 8.92 10.32 5.44
N SER A 32 9.23 9.13 4.91
CA SER A 32 10.56 8.77 4.41
C SER A 32 10.83 9.29 3.00
N GLY A 33 9.85 9.92 2.33
CA GLY A 33 9.97 10.34 0.93
C GLY A 33 10.17 9.18 -0.03
N LEU A 34 9.63 7.99 0.30
CA LEU A 34 9.66 6.82 -0.57
C LEU A 34 8.50 6.85 -1.54
N VAL A 35 7.34 7.36 -1.09
CA VAL A 35 6.15 7.52 -1.90
C VAL A 35 5.87 9.00 -2.13
N ASP A 36 5.98 9.41 -3.39
CA ASP A 36 5.50 10.69 -3.90
C ASP A 36 4.01 10.61 -4.29
N SER A 37 3.35 11.75 -4.48
CA SER A 37 1.93 11.81 -4.86
C SER A 37 1.57 10.98 -6.09
N LEU A 38 2.52 10.78 -7.02
CA LEU A 38 2.33 9.93 -8.20
C LEU A 38 2.44 8.44 -7.84
N ALA A 39 3.52 8.04 -7.15
CA ALA A 39 3.72 6.67 -6.68
C ALA A 39 2.56 6.21 -5.80
N ALA A 40 2.01 7.13 -5.01
CA ALA A 40 0.86 6.88 -4.15
C ALA A 40 -0.37 6.46 -4.97
N VAL A 41 -0.65 7.20 -6.05
CA VAL A 41 -1.74 6.92 -6.99
C VAL A 41 -1.50 5.59 -7.71
N ASP A 42 -0.28 5.33 -8.20
CA ASP A 42 0.09 4.07 -8.86
C ASP A 42 -0.11 2.85 -7.95
N ILE A 43 0.32 2.92 -6.68
CA ILE A 43 0.14 1.83 -5.71
C ILE A 43 -1.34 1.59 -5.48
N THR A 44 -2.15 2.63 -5.29
CA THR A 44 -3.59 2.46 -5.10
C THR A 44 -4.27 1.86 -6.33
N LEU A 45 -3.89 2.27 -7.54
CA LEU A 45 -4.42 1.69 -8.77
C LEU A 45 -4.03 0.20 -8.91
N ALA A 46 -2.78 -0.15 -8.57
CA ALA A 46 -2.33 -1.53 -8.61
C ALA A 46 -3.09 -2.40 -7.59
N VAL A 47 -3.27 -1.91 -6.36
CA VAL A 47 -4.03 -2.58 -5.32
C VAL A 47 -5.51 -2.69 -5.70
N GLU A 48 -6.11 -1.64 -6.27
CA GLU A 48 -7.49 -1.65 -6.73
C GLU A 48 -7.70 -2.64 -7.87
N ALA A 49 -6.76 -2.72 -8.82
CA ALA A 49 -6.80 -3.69 -9.91
C ALA A 49 -6.61 -5.14 -9.44
N GLU A 50 -5.79 -5.37 -8.41
CA GLU A 50 -5.44 -6.71 -7.94
C GLU A 50 -6.42 -7.24 -6.88
N TYR A 51 -6.95 -6.37 -6.01
CA TYR A 51 -7.80 -6.73 -4.87
C TYR A 51 -9.22 -6.15 -4.94
N GLY A 52 -9.54 -5.29 -5.92
CA GLY A 52 -10.83 -4.62 -6.00
C GLY A 52 -11.05 -3.55 -4.92
N CYS A 53 -9.99 -3.14 -4.23
CA CYS A 53 -10.06 -2.21 -3.10
C CYS A 53 -9.75 -0.77 -3.57
N SER A 54 -10.77 0.09 -3.62
CA SER A 54 -10.58 1.51 -3.90
C SER A 54 -10.15 2.28 -2.66
N ILE A 55 -9.02 2.99 -2.77
CA ILE A 55 -8.51 3.88 -1.73
C ILE A 55 -8.56 5.31 -2.27
N PRO A 56 -9.39 6.20 -1.71
CA PRO A 56 -9.50 7.57 -2.19
C PRO A 56 -8.28 8.40 -1.83
N ALA A 57 -7.87 9.31 -2.72
CA ALA A 57 -6.70 10.19 -2.59
C ALA A 57 -6.47 10.84 -1.20
N PRO A 58 -7.49 11.41 -0.51
CA PRO A 58 -7.29 11.96 0.84
C PRO A 58 -6.90 10.89 1.87
N GLU A 59 -7.40 9.66 1.73
CA GLU A 59 -7.10 8.54 2.62
C GLU A 59 -5.75 7.89 2.28
N ILE A 60 -5.26 8.00 1.03
CA ILE A 60 -3.92 7.54 0.64
C ILE A 60 -2.87 8.11 1.58
N ALA A 61 -2.96 9.41 1.90
CA ALA A 61 -2.01 10.06 2.79
C ALA A 61 -2.02 9.48 4.22
N GLU A 62 -3.18 9.04 4.70
CA GLU A 62 -3.33 8.44 6.03
C GLU A 62 -2.94 6.94 6.04
N HIS A 63 -3.36 6.18 5.03
CA HIS A 63 -3.12 4.74 4.95
C HIS A 63 -1.72 4.39 4.43
N MET A 64 -1.07 5.28 3.67
CA MET A 64 0.34 5.13 3.27
C MET A 64 1.33 5.63 4.32
N GLN A 65 0.88 5.82 5.56
CA GLN A 65 1.79 5.99 6.67
C GLN A 65 2.67 4.75 6.91
N SER A 66 2.29 3.55 6.47
CA SER A 66 3.11 2.33 6.48
C SER A 66 2.44 1.25 5.62
N VAL A 67 3.21 0.31 5.08
CA VAL A 67 2.66 -0.86 4.37
C VAL A 67 1.70 -1.64 5.29
N ARG A 68 1.97 -1.66 6.60
CA ARG A 68 1.11 -2.30 7.59
C ARG A 68 -0.32 -1.76 7.57
N VAL A 69 -0.48 -0.44 7.51
CA VAL A 69 -1.78 0.24 7.53
C VAL A 69 -2.51 0.00 6.22
N LEU A 70 -1.80 0.17 5.10
CA LEU A 70 -2.33 -0.09 3.76
C LEU A 70 -2.87 -1.54 3.63
N ALA A 71 -2.12 -2.54 4.09
CA ALA A 71 -2.59 -3.92 4.04
C ALA A 71 -3.72 -4.22 5.02
N GLY A 72 -3.79 -3.55 6.16
CA GLY A 72 -4.95 -3.64 7.04
C GLY A 72 -6.22 -3.12 6.37
N TYR A 73 -6.11 -1.99 5.66
CA TYR A 73 -7.22 -1.44 4.87
C TYR A 73 -7.64 -2.39 3.75
N VAL A 74 -6.67 -2.91 2.98
CA VAL A 74 -6.94 -3.88 1.91
C VAL A 74 -7.51 -5.18 2.47
N ALA A 75 -7.04 -5.69 3.60
CA ALA A 75 -7.62 -6.89 4.22
C ALA A 75 -9.09 -6.70 4.61
N ALA A 76 -9.46 -5.50 5.05
CA ALA A 76 -10.82 -5.17 5.44
C ALA A 76 -11.76 -4.89 4.25
N HIS A 77 -11.22 -4.45 3.11
CA HIS A 77 -12.00 -4.02 1.93
C HIS A 77 -11.84 -4.94 0.69
N ALA A 78 -10.83 -5.80 0.65
CA ALA A 78 -10.65 -6.78 -0.42
C ALA A 78 -11.84 -7.74 -0.41
N SER A 79 -12.52 -7.83 -1.57
CA SER A 79 -13.77 -8.58 -1.76
C SER A 79 -13.53 -9.87 -2.55
#